data_AF-M6VW01-F1
#
_entry.id   AF-M6VW01-F1
#
_cell.length_a   1.000
_cell.length_b   1.000
_cell.length_c   1.000
_cell.angle_alpha   90.00
_cell.angle_beta   90.00
_cell.angle_gamma   90.00
#
_symmetry.space_group_name_H-M   'P 1'
#
loop_
_entity.id
_entity.type
_entity.pdbx_description
1 polymer ?
#
loop_
_entity_poly.entity_id
_entity_poly.type
_entity_poly.pdbx_seq_one_letter_code
_entity_poly.pdbx_strand_id
1 'polypeptide(L)' 'MGLGLDICKKIIDSFGGKIEFQTAPGRTKFSVWLRSEF' A
#
# COMPACT_ATOMS: atom_id res chain seq x y z
N MET A 1 -12.41 3.47 1.57
CA MET A 1 -11.27 3.57 0.63
C MET A 1 -11.82 3.45 -0.78
N GLY A 2 -11.17 4.02 -1.80
CA GLY A 2 -11.60 3.80 -3.18
C GLY A 2 -11.31 2.36 -3.62
N LEU A 3 -12.06 1.84 -4.59
CA LEU A 3 -11.92 0.46 -5.07
C LEU A 3 -10.47 0.09 -5.43
N GLY A 4 -9.74 0.99 -6.08
CA GLY A 4 -8.34 0.77 -6.43
C GLY A 4 -7.45 0.55 -5.20
N LEU A 5 -7.67 1.30 -4.11
CA LEU A 5 -6.87 1.17 -2.89
C LEU A 5 -7.21 -0.11 -2.13
N ASP A 6 -8.48 -0.54 -2.16
CA ASP A 6 -8.89 -1.82 -1.57
C ASP A 6 -8.29 -3.02 -2.32
N ILE A 7 -8.21 -2.94 -3.66
CA ILE A 7 -7.55 -3.96 -4.47
C ILE A 7 -6.05 -4.00 -4.16
N CYS A 8 -5.37 -2.85 -4.17
CA CYS A 8 -3.95 -2.77 -3.84
C CYS A 8 -3.65 -3.35 -2.45
N LYS A 9 -4.47 -3.03 -1.45
CA LYS A 9 -4.33 -3.56 -0.10
C LYS A 9 -4.46 -5.08 -0.07
N LYS A 10 -5.49 -5.66 -0.70
CA LYS A 10 -5.66 -7.12 -0.79
C LYS A 10 -4.47 -7.82 -1.42
N ILE A 11 -3.94 -7.27 -2.52
CA ILE A 11 -2.76 -7.82 -3.19
C ILE A 11 -1.55 -7.80 -2.25
N ILE A 12 -1.25 -6.65 -1.65
CA ILE A 12 -0.09 -6.48 -0.76
C ILE A 12 -0.20 -7.37 0.48
N ASP A 13 -1.40 -7.47 1.07
CA ASP A 13 -1.68 -8.37 2.20
C ASP A 13 -1.46 -9.85 1.79
N SER A 14 -1.78 -10.24 0.55
CA SER A 14 -1.53 -11.59 0.02
C SER A 14 -0.04 -11.94 -0.08
N PHE A 15 0.84 -10.96 -0.27
CA PHE A 15 2.30 -11.15 -0.20
C PHE A 15 2.84 -11.03 1.24
N GLY A 16 1.95 -10.83 2.23
CA GLY A 16 2.31 -10.44 3.60
C GLY A 16 3.14 -9.18 3.66
N GLY A 17 2.94 -8.28 2.70
CA GLY A 17 3.55 -6.96 2.66
C GLY A 17 2.77 -5.97 3.52
N LYS A 18 3.10 -4.70 3.36
CA LYS A 18 2.46 -3.58 4.06
C LYS A 18 2.27 -2.41 3.10
N ILE A 19 1.15 -1.69 3.24
CA ILE A 19 0.91 -0.40 2.58
C ILE A 19 0.58 0.67 3.62
N GLU A 20 1.20 1.83 3.49
CA GLU A 20 0.89 3.04 4.25
C GLU A 20 0.55 4.20 3.33
N PHE A 21 -0.30 5.09 3.83
CA PHE A 21 -0.78 6.27 3.13
C PHE A 21 -0.54 7.51 3.98
N GLN A 22 0.06 8.52 3.38
CA GLN A 22 0.23 9.85 3.98
C GLN A 22 -0.27 10.89 2.99
N THR A 23 -1.11 11.80 3.45
CA THR A 23 -1.63 12.91 2.65
C THR A 23 -1.33 14.23 3.34
N ALA A 24 -0.82 15.17 2.55
CA ALA A 24 -0.65 16.57 2.90
C ALA A 24 -1.11 17.41 1.69
N PRO A 25 -1.51 18.68 1.88
CA PRO A 25 -1.82 19.56 0.77
C PRO A 25 -0.68 19.57 -0.26
N GLY A 26 -1.01 19.32 -1.54
CA GLY A 26 -0.03 19.25 -2.63
C GLY A 26 0.84 17.99 -2.68
N ARG A 27 0.68 17.04 -1.74
CA ARG A 27 1.47 15.81 -1.73
C ARG A 27 0.68 14.61 -1.17
N THR A 28 0.56 13.59 -2.01
CA THR A 28 0.09 12.28 -1.60
C THR A 28 1.21 11.27 -1.75
N LYS A 29 1.50 10.52 -0.69
CA LYS A 29 2.53 9.47 -0.70
C LYS A 29 1.92 8.14 -0.29
N PHE A 30 2.18 7.12 -1.10
CA PHE A 30 1.96 5.72 -0.77
C PHE A 30 3.33 5.06 -0.55
N SER A 31 3.47 4.33 0.55
CA SER A 31 4.67 3.55 0.85
C SER A 31 4.28 2.07 0.89
N VAL A 32 5.00 1.24 0.14
CA VAL A 32 4.73 -0.20 0.04
C VAL A 32 5.99 -0.97 0.42
N TRP A 33 5.82 -1.98 1.27
CA TRP A 33 6.87 -2.93 1.64
C TRP A 33 6.41 -4.32 1.24
N LEU A 34 7.27 -5.05 0.54
CA LEU A 34 7.05 -6.45 0.20
C LEU A 34 8.06 -7.29 0.98
N ARG A 35 7.67 -8.49 1.40
CA ARG A 35 8.62 -9.41 2.01
C ARG A 35 9.59 -9.90 0.93
N SER A 36 10.88 -9.84 1.24
CA SER A 36 11.92 -10.41 0.40
C SER A 36 12.18 -11.84 0.88
N GLU A 37 12.14 -12.81 -0.01
CA GLU A 37 12.52 -14.19 0.28
C GLU A 37 14.04 -14.33 0.02
N PHE A 38 14.85 -14.07 1.04
CA PHE A 38 16.27 -14.43 1.08
C PHE A 38 16.58 -15.08 2.43
#